data_AF-A0A7S2R0M1-F1
#
_entry.id   AF-A0A7S2R0M1-F1
#
_cell.length_a   1.000
_cell.length_b   1.000
_cell.length_c   1.000
_cell.angle_alpha   90.00
_cell.angle_beta   90.00
_cell.angle_gamma   90.00
#
_symmetry.space_group_name_H-M   'P 1'
#
loop_
_entity.id
_entity.type
_entity.pdbx_description
1 polymer ?
#
loop_
_entity_poly.entity_id
_entity_poly.type
_entity_poly.pdbx_seq_one_letter_code
_entity_poly.pdbx_strand_id
1 'polypeptide(L)'
;ETLEQLGENEVGEIWIRSKSKAAGYYKKPDDSKETFRALITGAVSETEEDGSSSQEYLRSGDLGFLHQNELFICGRIKDLIILGGRNYYPQDIEATAESTTDLIRPGCSAAFTVDPISGSDEEVAIILELREVPPKTGLESECEKIVQMLRAAVNQEHSLALAYVVLLRPRTVPKTTSGKIARAWCRKAFQSDSLNSIYSKSLKSNEVMSRNSVGVEQTPDLPVVKPPGNANEIRNMDKPLILKKLTTDISRIMSIPPESIDKDLPLSAVMDSLNLSQFKGMIEIGYETKISDEYLFRDTTNLSKLVEVVSLGYAPDDIGDNVGHHDSDVTSKNQGGIAQSLGCPPGVVCCTVM
;
A
#
# COMPACT_ATOMS: atom_id res chain seq x y z
N GLU A 1 12.81 -6.68 -13.73
CA GLU A 1 12.81 -6.52 -15.21
C GLU A 1 14.20 -6.29 -15.78
N THR A 2 15.11 -5.61 -15.06
CA THR A 2 16.48 -5.32 -15.52
C THR A 2 17.40 -6.55 -15.59
N LEU A 3 17.10 -7.59 -14.81
CA LEU A 3 17.98 -8.77 -14.62
C LEU A 3 19.38 -8.38 -14.11
N GLU A 4 19.46 -7.21 -13.49
CA GLU A 4 20.67 -6.65 -12.89
C GLU A 4 20.69 -6.95 -11.41
N GLN A 5 21.88 -7.23 -10.95
CA GLN A 5 22.29 -7.38 -9.57
C GLN A 5 21.95 -6.06 -8.75
N LEU A 6 21.17 -6.12 -7.64
CA LEU A 6 20.73 -5.01 -6.72
C LEU A 6 21.35 -4.93 -5.29
N GLY A 7 21.96 -3.83 -4.84
CA GLY A 7 22.82 -3.79 -3.64
C GLY A 7 22.26 -4.34 -2.30
N GLU A 8 23.11 -4.44 -1.28
CA GLU A 8 22.66 -4.83 0.08
C GLU A 8 21.53 -3.90 0.57
N ASN A 9 20.51 -4.48 1.22
CA ASN A 9 19.26 -3.83 1.64
C ASN A 9 18.32 -3.40 0.50
N GLU A 10 18.60 -3.78 -0.75
CA GLU A 10 17.66 -3.58 -1.86
C GLU A 10 16.78 -4.82 -2.06
N VAL A 11 15.48 -4.59 -2.21
CA VAL A 11 14.51 -5.68 -2.41
C VAL A 11 14.51 -6.11 -3.86
N GLY A 12 14.85 -7.37 -4.11
CA GLY A 12 14.91 -7.99 -5.42
C GLY A 12 14.30 -9.37 -5.48
N GLU A 13 14.24 -9.94 -6.69
CA GLU A 13 13.93 -11.35 -6.86
C GLU A 13 15.10 -12.21 -6.34
N ILE A 14 14.81 -13.24 -5.56
CA ILE A 14 15.82 -14.17 -5.05
C ILE A 14 16.14 -15.20 -6.14
N TRP A 15 17.41 -15.28 -6.55
CA TRP A 15 17.87 -16.16 -7.62
C TRP A 15 18.86 -17.21 -7.09
N ILE A 16 18.51 -18.48 -7.25
CA ILE A 16 19.23 -19.55 -6.58
C ILE A 16 20.17 -20.24 -7.54
N ARG A 17 21.45 -20.37 -7.16
CA ARG A 17 22.40 -21.23 -7.84
C ARG A 17 22.81 -22.38 -6.93
N SER A 18 22.58 -23.60 -7.40
CA SER A 18 22.88 -24.82 -6.65
C SER A 18 23.06 -26.00 -7.59
N LYS A 19 23.93 -26.95 -7.22
CA LYS A 19 24.05 -28.25 -7.90
C LYS A 19 22.75 -29.06 -7.85
N SER A 20 21.86 -28.75 -6.91
CA SER A 20 20.54 -29.39 -6.77
C SER A 20 19.44 -28.70 -7.58
N LYS A 21 19.76 -27.65 -8.35
CA LYS A 21 18.81 -26.99 -9.27
C LYS A 21 18.29 -28.01 -10.28
N ALA A 22 16.97 -28.07 -10.47
CA ALA A 22 16.38 -28.95 -11.48
C ALA A 22 16.78 -28.51 -12.91
N ALA A 23 16.82 -29.46 -13.84
CA ALA A 23 17.15 -29.17 -15.24
C ALA A 23 16.06 -28.34 -15.97
N GLY A 24 14.83 -28.37 -15.46
CA GLY A 24 13.68 -27.69 -16.06
C GLY A 24 12.35 -28.36 -15.74
N TYR A 25 11.28 -27.77 -16.27
CA TYR A 25 9.95 -28.35 -16.30
C TYR A 25 9.82 -29.42 -17.40
N TYR A 26 9.11 -30.51 -17.10
CA TYR A 26 8.85 -31.56 -18.07
C TYR A 26 8.02 -31.05 -19.26
N LYS A 27 8.52 -31.28 -20.49
CA LYS A 27 7.89 -30.87 -21.77
C LYS A 27 7.58 -29.37 -21.89
N LYS A 28 8.31 -28.52 -21.17
CA LYS A 28 8.14 -27.06 -21.20
C LYS A 28 9.51 -26.38 -21.36
N PRO A 29 10.14 -26.51 -22.53
CA PRO A 29 11.52 -26.05 -22.74
C PRO A 29 11.65 -24.52 -22.57
N ASP A 30 10.67 -23.74 -23.01
CA ASP A 30 10.71 -22.27 -22.90
C ASP A 30 10.58 -21.81 -21.44
N ASP A 31 9.56 -22.28 -20.71
CA ASP A 31 9.40 -22.02 -19.26
C ASP A 31 10.66 -22.47 -18.48
N SER A 32 11.28 -23.58 -18.91
CA SER A 32 12.49 -24.11 -18.28
C SER A 32 13.68 -23.20 -18.48
N LYS A 33 13.85 -22.67 -19.69
CA LYS A 33 14.93 -21.73 -20.01
C LYS A 33 14.75 -20.44 -19.21
N GLU A 34 13.54 -19.90 -19.16
CA GLU A 34 13.25 -18.67 -18.42
C GLU A 34 13.44 -18.84 -16.90
N THR A 35 12.99 -19.97 -16.34
CA THR A 35 12.98 -20.15 -14.88
C THR A 35 14.29 -20.73 -14.35
N PHE A 36 14.88 -21.72 -15.02
CA PHE A 36 16.02 -22.48 -14.48
C PHE A 36 17.35 -22.12 -15.14
N ARG A 37 17.36 -21.31 -16.21
CA ARG A 37 18.58 -20.92 -16.93
C ARG A 37 18.68 -19.41 -17.07
N ALA A 38 18.23 -18.70 -16.05
CA ALA A 38 18.29 -17.25 -16.02
C ALA A 38 19.74 -16.78 -15.87
N LEU A 39 20.09 -15.68 -16.54
CA LEU A 39 21.41 -15.08 -16.55
C LEU A 39 21.31 -13.64 -16.05
N ILE A 40 22.31 -13.23 -15.27
CA ILE A 40 22.43 -11.85 -14.78
C ILE A 40 23.04 -11.00 -15.91
N THR A 41 22.47 -9.82 -16.14
CA THR A 41 22.95 -8.88 -17.15
C THR A 41 24.41 -8.48 -16.84
N GLY A 42 25.29 -8.56 -17.85
CA GLY A 42 26.69 -8.16 -17.73
C GLY A 42 27.63 -9.21 -17.10
N ALA A 43 27.11 -10.37 -16.71
CA ALA A 43 27.93 -11.44 -16.16
C ALA A 43 28.75 -12.15 -17.27
N VAL A 44 30.05 -12.36 -17.03
CA VAL A 44 30.96 -12.99 -18.01
C VAL A 44 30.76 -14.50 -17.96
N SER A 45 30.23 -15.08 -19.04
CA SER A 45 29.92 -16.51 -19.09
C SER A 45 31.21 -17.35 -19.16
N GLU A 46 31.52 -18.03 -18.06
CA GLU A 46 32.47 -19.14 -18.06
C GLU A 46 31.69 -20.44 -18.27
N THR A 47 32.15 -21.26 -19.21
CA THR A 47 31.55 -22.57 -19.54
C THR A 47 32.24 -23.64 -18.71
N GLU A 48 31.49 -24.40 -17.92
CA GLU A 48 32.04 -25.53 -17.18
C GLU A 48 32.17 -26.77 -18.09
N GLU A 49 33.00 -27.74 -17.67
CA GLU A 49 33.32 -28.95 -18.45
C GLU A 49 32.10 -29.84 -18.76
N ASP A 50 31.00 -29.71 -18.01
CA ASP A 50 29.75 -30.47 -18.20
C ASP A 50 28.75 -29.80 -19.17
N GLY A 51 29.12 -28.67 -19.76
CA GLY A 51 28.26 -27.90 -20.67
C GLY A 51 27.21 -27.03 -19.97
N SER A 52 27.19 -26.98 -18.64
CA SER A 52 26.49 -25.95 -17.88
C SER A 52 27.33 -24.67 -17.86
N SER A 53 26.69 -23.50 -17.98
CA SER A 53 27.37 -22.26 -17.64
C SER A 53 27.34 -22.10 -16.12
N SER A 54 28.48 -21.74 -15.53
CA SER A 54 28.63 -21.50 -14.08
C SER A 54 27.72 -20.38 -13.53
N GLN A 55 26.96 -19.72 -14.41
CA GLN A 55 26.15 -18.54 -14.15
C GLN A 55 24.66 -18.70 -14.43
N GLU A 56 24.14 -19.94 -14.58
CA GLU A 56 22.70 -20.15 -14.67
C GLU A 56 22.02 -20.17 -13.28
N TYR A 57 20.99 -19.35 -13.13
CA TYR A 57 20.21 -19.23 -11.90
C TYR A 57 18.78 -19.77 -12.06
N LEU A 58 18.23 -20.22 -10.93
CA LEU A 58 16.81 -20.47 -10.74
C LEU A 58 16.13 -19.19 -10.24
N ARG A 59 15.19 -18.67 -11.02
CA ARG A 59 14.27 -17.60 -10.61
C ARG A 59 13.22 -18.18 -9.67
N SER A 60 13.31 -17.86 -8.38
CA SER A 60 12.37 -18.39 -7.37
C SER A 60 10.97 -17.77 -7.49
N GLY A 61 10.88 -16.54 -7.99
CA GLY A 61 9.69 -15.70 -7.91
C GLY A 61 9.41 -15.15 -6.51
N ASP A 62 10.30 -15.39 -5.54
CA ASP A 62 10.24 -14.85 -4.19
C ASP A 62 11.05 -13.55 -4.11
N LEU A 63 10.56 -12.60 -3.31
CA LEU A 63 11.17 -11.30 -3.06
C LEU A 63 11.95 -11.32 -1.74
N GLY A 64 13.11 -10.69 -1.72
CA GLY A 64 13.91 -10.54 -0.52
C GLY A 64 15.10 -9.61 -0.71
N PHE A 65 15.86 -9.43 0.36
CA PHE A 65 17.08 -8.63 0.38
C PHE A 65 18.14 -9.30 1.25
N LEU A 66 19.40 -8.93 1.04
CA LEU A 66 20.49 -9.29 1.94
C LEU A 66 20.69 -8.18 2.96
N HIS A 67 20.90 -8.55 4.21
CA HIS A 67 21.36 -7.68 5.28
C HIS A 67 22.35 -8.42 6.16
N GLN A 68 23.55 -7.87 6.33
CA GLN A 68 24.65 -8.46 7.08
C GLN A 68 24.92 -9.93 6.68
N ASN A 69 24.85 -10.19 5.37
CA ASN A 69 25.08 -11.52 4.79
C ASN A 69 24.01 -12.57 5.16
N GLU A 70 22.86 -12.15 5.66
CA GLU A 70 21.66 -12.96 5.90
C GLU A 70 20.55 -12.59 4.91
N LEU A 71 19.78 -13.59 4.46
CA LEU A 71 18.70 -13.43 3.50
C LEU A 71 17.36 -13.24 4.22
N PHE A 72 16.71 -12.11 3.97
CA PHE A 72 15.37 -11.80 4.46
C PHE A 72 14.36 -11.95 3.34
N ILE A 73 13.27 -12.69 3.59
CA ILE A 73 12.21 -12.95 2.62
C ILE A 73 11.06 -11.98 2.87
N CYS A 74 10.68 -11.20 1.87
CA CYS A 74 9.60 -10.22 1.94
C CYS A 74 8.27 -10.77 1.43
N GLY A 75 8.28 -11.59 0.38
CA GLY A 75 7.03 -12.06 -0.22
C GLY A 75 7.23 -12.72 -1.57
N ARG A 76 6.22 -12.67 -2.43
CA ARG A 76 6.23 -13.29 -3.76
C ARG A 76 5.85 -12.27 -4.82
N ILE A 77 6.60 -12.22 -5.92
CA ILE A 77 6.41 -11.23 -6.99
C ILE A 77 4.97 -11.24 -7.53
N LYS A 78 4.43 -12.44 -7.76
CA LYS A 78 3.08 -12.62 -8.32
C LYS A 78 1.96 -12.27 -7.36
N ASP A 79 2.26 -12.17 -6.07
CA ASP A 79 1.28 -11.83 -5.04
C ASP A 79 1.36 -10.35 -4.64
N LEU A 80 2.38 -9.61 -5.07
CA LEU A 80 2.58 -8.20 -4.71
C LEU A 80 1.39 -7.36 -5.17
N ILE A 81 0.81 -6.59 -4.24
CA ILE A 81 -0.27 -5.65 -4.53
C ILE A 81 0.37 -4.30 -4.83
N ILE A 82 0.06 -3.71 -5.98
CA ILE A 82 0.61 -2.41 -6.39
C ILE A 82 -0.55 -1.42 -6.51
N LEU A 83 -0.59 -0.43 -5.62
CA LEU A 83 -1.67 0.55 -5.57
C LEU A 83 -1.13 1.96 -5.40
N GLY A 84 -1.53 2.86 -6.31
CA GLY A 84 -1.07 4.25 -6.28
C GLY A 84 0.47 4.38 -6.31
N GLY A 85 1.15 3.46 -7.00
CA GLY A 85 2.62 3.41 -7.06
C GLY A 85 3.31 2.88 -5.80
N ARG A 86 2.56 2.35 -4.83
CA ARG A 86 3.11 1.70 -3.62
C ARG A 86 2.96 0.19 -3.69
N ASN A 87 3.99 -0.50 -3.21
CA ASN A 87 4.04 -1.94 -3.10
C ASN A 87 3.54 -2.37 -1.71
N TYR A 88 2.55 -3.26 -1.69
CA TYR A 88 1.99 -3.85 -0.49
C TYR A 88 2.18 -5.37 -0.55
N TYR A 89 2.82 -5.91 0.48
CA TYR A 89 2.92 -7.36 0.65
C TYR A 89 1.62 -7.84 1.30
N PRO A 90 0.84 -8.74 0.64
CA PRO A 90 -0.39 -9.24 1.22
C PRO A 90 -0.22 -9.84 2.61
N GLN A 91 0.92 -10.47 2.87
CA GLN A 91 1.25 -11.11 4.13
C GLN A 91 1.26 -10.11 5.31
N ASP A 92 1.66 -8.86 5.07
CA ASP A 92 1.72 -7.83 6.10
C ASP A 92 0.31 -7.34 6.43
N ILE A 93 -0.53 -7.14 5.40
CA ILE A 93 -1.95 -6.80 5.57
C ILE A 93 -2.67 -7.92 6.32
N GLU A 94 -2.43 -9.17 5.90
CA GLU A 94 -2.96 -10.40 6.51
C GLU A 94 -2.54 -10.51 7.99
N ALA A 95 -1.27 -10.26 8.32
CA ALA A 95 -0.76 -10.29 9.68
C ALA A 95 -1.41 -9.24 10.58
N THR A 96 -1.51 -7.99 10.11
CA THR A 96 -2.20 -6.92 10.85
C THR A 96 -3.66 -7.29 11.11
N ALA A 97 -4.36 -7.78 10.08
CA ALA A 97 -5.74 -8.20 10.20
C ALA A 97 -5.93 -9.36 11.19
N GLU A 98 -5.07 -10.37 11.15
CA GLU A 98 -5.09 -11.51 12.07
C GLU A 98 -4.77 -11.11 13.52
N SER A 99 -3.93 -10.08 13.73
CA SER A 99 -3.58 -9.58 15.06
C SER A 99 -4.68 -8.75 15.74
N THR A 100 -5.68 -8.31 14.97
CA THR A 100 -6.70 -7.36 15.44
C THR A 100 -7.69 -8.01 16.42
N THR A 101 -7.95 -9.31 16.30
CA THR A 101 -8.89 -10.04 17.17
C THR A 101 -8.62 -11.53 17.21
N ASP A 102 -8.83 -12.13 18.38
CA ASP A 102 -8.74 -13.58 18.58
C ASP A 102 -9.82 -14.40 17.85
N LEU A 103 -10.81 -13.74 17.26
CA LEU A 103 -11.85 -14.42 16.50
C LEU A 103 -11.38 -14.88 15.13
N ILE A 104 -10.31 -14.28 14.60
CA ILE A 104 -9.72 -14.65 13.32
C ILE A 104 -8.73 -15.80 13.52
N ARG A 105 -8.74 -16.77 12.60
CA ARG A 105 -7.81 -17.88 12.63
C ARG A 105 -6.48 -17.47 11.98
N PRO A 106 -5.35 -17.51 12.71
CA PRO A 106 -4.05 -17.15 12.13
C PRO A 106 -3.65 -18.07 10.97
N GLY A 107 -3.00 -17.51 9.95
CA GLY A 107 -2.61 -18.20 8.71
C GLY A 107 -3.81 -18.66 7.86
N CYS A 108 -4.97 -18.04 8.05
CA CYS A 108 -6.19 -18.33 7.30
C CYS A 108 -6.86 -17.06 6.74
N SER A 109 -6.06 -16.05 6.41
CA SER A 109 -6.47 -14.85 5.68
C SER A 109 -5.83 -14.79 4.29
N ALA A 110 -6.44 -14.03 3.38
CA ALA A 110 -5.89 -13.74 2.06
C ALA A 110 -6.30 -12.33 1.62
N ALA A 111 -5.33 -11.43 1.46
CA ALA A 111 -5.50 -10.13 0.83
C ALA A 111 -5.13 -10.22 -0.66
N PHE A 112 -5.91 -9.59 -1.54
CA PHE A 112 -5.65 -9.58 -2.98
C PHE A 112 -6.34 -8.40 -3.67
N THR A 113 -5.88 -8.06 -4.87
CA THR A 113 -6.54 -7.06 -5.70
C THR A 113 -7.80 -7.61 -6.37
N VAL A 114 -8.79 -6.74 -6.53
CA VAL A 114 -10.01 -6.99 -7.28
C VAL A 114 -10.16 -5.94 -8.36
N ASP A 115 -10.64 -6.40 -9.52
CA ASP A 115 -10.82 -5.54 -10.67
C ASP A 115 -12.01 -4.59 -10.41
N PRO A 116 -11.86 -3.28 -10.63
CA PRO A 116 -12.89 -2.32 -10.30
C PRO A 116 -14.08 -2.43 -11.26
N ILE A 117 -15.29 -2.28 -10.71
CA ILE A 117 -16.56 -2.43 -11.44
C ILE A 117 -16.78 -1.28 -12.45
N SER A 118 -16.07 -0.15 -12.31
CA SER A 118 -16.31 1.08 -13.06
C SER A 118 -15.07 1.76 -13.64
N GLY A 119 -13.96 1.03 -13.83
CA GLY A 119 -12.75 1.57 -14.45
C GLY A 119 -11.91 2.50 -13.57
N SER A 120 -12.04 2.40 -12.24
CA SER A 120 -11.15 3.06 -11.26
C SER A 120 -9.82 2.31 -11.11
N ASP A 121 -8.99 2.71 -10.14
CA ASP A 121 -7.80 1.97 -9.74
C ASP A 121 -8.14 0.61 -9.12
N GLU A 122 -7.20 -0.34 -9.15
CA GLU A 122 -7.33 -1.64 -8.48
C GLU A 122 -7.73 -1.47 -7.01
N GLU A 123 -8.59 -2.36 -6.51
CA GLU A 123 -9.10 -2.29 -5.14
C GLU A 123 -8.60 -3.47 -4.31
N VAL A 124 -8.50 -3.34 -2.98
CA VAL A 124 -8.11 -4.47 -2.11
C VAL A 124 -9.31 -5.12 -1.47
N ALA A 125 -9.39 -6.44 -1.64
CA ALA A 125 -10.25 -7.30 -0.84
C ALA A 125 -9.41 -8.11 0.14
N ILE A 126 -9.96 -8.37 1.32
CA ILE A 126 -9.42 -9.34 2.26
C ILE A 126 -10.51 -10.34 2.65
N ILE A 127 -10.15 -11.62 2.65
CA ILE A 127 -11.00 -12.68 3.18
C ILE A 127 -10.32 -13.31 4.38
N LEU A 128 -11.09 -13.61 5.42
CA LEU A 128 -10.57 -14.13 6.69
C LEU A 128 -11.43 -15.27 7.21
N GLU A 129 -10.81 -16.35 7.64
CA GLU A 129 -11.50 -17.44 8.32
C GLU A 129 -11.68 -17.14 9.81
N LEU A 130 -12.92 -17.27 10.30
CA LEU A 130 -13.19 -17.22 11.73
C LEU A 130 -12.79 -18.54 12.41
N ARG A 131 -12.34 -18.46 13.67
CA ARG A 131 -12.11 -19.66 14.51
C ARG A 131 -13.42 -20.40 14.77
N GLU A 132 -14.47 -19.63 15.07
CA GLU A 132 -15.82 -20.12 15.35
C GLU A 132 -16.86 -19.17 14.78
N VAL A 133 -18.05 -19.69 14.48
CA VAL A 133 -19.17 -18.87 13.99
C VAL A 133 -19.85 -18.21 15.19
N PRO A 134 -20.01 -16.87 15.22
CA PRO A 134 -20.73 -16.21 16.30
C PRO A 134 -22.18 -16.73 16.41
N PRO A 135 -22.81 -16.66 17.60
CA PRO A 135 -24.20 -17.04 17.77
C PRO A 135 -25.12 -16.32 16.78
N LYS A 136 -26.17 -17.00 16.31
CA LYS A 136 -27.12 -16.41 15.35
C LYS A 136 -27.73 -15.11 15.85
N THR A 137 -27.97 -14.99 17.15
CA THR A 137 -28.43 -13.77 17.80
C THR A 137 -27.31 -12.74 17.83
N GLY A 138 -27.42 -11.67 17.04
CA GLY A 138 -26.42 -10.61 16.99
C GLY A 138 -25.24 -10.86 16.04
N LEU A 139 -25.27 -11.95 15.25
CA LEU A 139 -24.21 -12.32 14.30
C LEU A 139 -23.74 -11.14 13.44
N GLU A 140 -24.67 -10.42 12.83
CA GLU A 140 -24.36 -9.29 11.95
C GLU A 140 -23.67 -8.14 12.70
N SER A 141 -24.11 -7.81 13.91
CA SER A 141 -23.50 -6.77 14.72
C SER A 141 -22.09 -7.13 15.16
N GLU A 142 -21.85 -8.39 15.54
CA GLU A 142 -20.51 -8.87 15.90
C GLU A 142 -19.58 -8.88 14.69
N CYS A 143 -20.04 -9.37 13.54
CA CYS A 143 -19.28 -9.34 12.29
C CYS A 143 -18.96 -7.92 11.84
N GLU A 144 -19.90 -6.98 11.94
CA GLU A 144 -19.65 -5.56 11.61
C GLU A 144 -18.59 -4.96 12.53
N LYS A 145 -18.60 -5.24 13.84
CA LYS A 145 -17.54 -4.80 14.76
C LYS A 145 -16.17 -5.31 14.34
N ILE A 146 -16.07 -6.60 13.99
CA ILE A 146 -14.83 -7.19 13.47
C ILE A 146 -14.37 -6.45 12.21
N VAL A 147 -15.26 -6.23 11.25
CA VAL A 147 -14.94 -5.52 10.00
C VAL A 147 -14.45 -4.09 10.27
N GLN A 148 -15.09 -3.36 11.17
CA GLN A 148 -14.65 -2.00 11.53
C GLN A 148 -13.27 -1.99 12.19
N MET A 149 -13.00 -2.93 13.10
CA MET A 149 -11.68 -3.07 13.72
C MET A 149 -10.61 -3.40 12.67
N LEU A 150 -10.88 -4.35 11.78
CA LEU A 150 -9.97 -4.74 10.68
C LEU A 150 -9.68 -3.56 9.76
N ARG A 151 -10.73 -2.83 9.36
CA ARG A 151 -10.59 -1.65 8.50
C ARG A 151 -9.72 -0.59 9.15
N ALA A 152 -9.95 -0.29 10.43
CA ALA A 152 -9.17 0.70 11.16
C ALA A 152 -7.70 0.27 11.30
N ALA A 153 -7.43 -0.97 11.71
CA ALA A 153 -6.08 -1.48 11.89
C ALA A 153 -5.27 -1.50 10.58
N VAL A 154 -5.87 -1.99 9.48
CA VAL A 154 -5.19 -2.04 8.18
C VAL A 154 -4.95 -0.63 7.64
N ASN A 155 -5.90 0.28 7.80
CA ASN A 155 -5.71 1.66 7.37
C ASN A 155 -4.63 2.36 8.18
N GLN A 156 -4.62 2.19 9.51
CA GLN A 156 -3.63 2.80 10.39
C GLN A 156 -2.21 2.30 10.12
N GLU A 157 -2.02 0.99 9.95
CA GLU A 157 -0.70 0.39 9.77
C GLU A 157 -0.17 0.59 8.35
N HIS A 158 -1.02 0.38 7.34
CA HIS A 158 -0.58 0.31 5.94
C HIS A 158 -0.95 1.55 5.13
N SER A 159 -1.70 2.51 5.68
CA SER A 159 -2.33 3.59 4.89
C SER A 159 -3.17 3.04 3.72
N LEU A 160 -3.78 1.87 3.91
CA LEU A 160 -4.47 1.13 2.86
C LEU A 160 -5.97 1.06 3.16
N ALA A 161 -6.80 1.43 2.19
CA ALA A 161 -8.24 1.27 2.27
C ALA A 161 -8.68 -0.11 1.75
N LEU A 162 -9.36 -0.88 2.59
CA LEU A 162 -10.01 -2.12 2.16
C LEU A 162 -11.35 -1.80 1.49
N ALA A 163 -11.56 -2.31 0.28
CA ALA A 163 -12.83 -2.18 -0.44
C ALA A 163 -13.80 -3.31 -0.05
N TYR A 164 -13.30 -4.50 0.23
CA TYR A 164 -14.12 -5.65 0.60
C TYR A 164 -13.52 -6.42 1.77
N VAL A 165 -14.37 -6.80 2.72
CA VAL A 165 -14.01 -7.71 3.81
C VAL A 165 -15.01 -8.86 3.82
N VAL A 166 -14.50 -10.09 3.76
CA VAL A 166 -15.32 -11.31 3.81
C VAL A 166 -14.90 -12.20 4.96
N LEU A 167 -15.83 -12.49 5.87
CA LEU A 167 -15.63 -13.42 6.96
C LEU A 167 -16.16 -14.80 6.56
N LEU A 168 -15.28 -15.80 6.57
CA LEU A 168 -15.55 -17.17 6.13
C LEU A 168 -15.85 -18.08 7.31
N ARG A 169 -16.58 -19.17 7.02
CA ARG A 169 -16.75 -20.27 7.98
C ARG A 169 -15.42 -20.95 8.29
N PRO A 170 -15.26 -21.49 9.52
CA PRO A 170 -14.09 -22.28 9.87
C PRO A 170 -13.85 -23.43 8.89
N ARG A 171 -12.58 -23.68 8.54
CA ARG A 171 -12.11 -24.75 7.63
C ARG A 171 -12.61 -24.62 6.18
N THR A 172 -12.82 -23.40 5.69
CA THR A 172 -13.32 -23.18 4.32
C THR A 172 -12.43 -22.29 3.46
N VAL A 173 -11.41 -21.66 4.02
CA VAL A 173 -10.46 -20.87 3.21
C VAL A 173 -9.74 -21.77 2.20
N PRO A 174 -9.69 -21.41 0.90
CA PRO A 174 -8.95 -22.19 -0.09
C PRO A 174 -7.46 -22.31 0.24
N LYS A 175 -6.98 -23.55 0.33
CA LYS A 175 -5.58 -23.88 0.60
C LYS A 175 -5.03 -24.84 -0.45
N THR A 176 -3.72 -24.77 -0.69
CA THR A 176 -3.00 -25.77 -1.48
C THR A 176 -3.01 -27.12 -0.74
N THR A 177 -2.61 -28.19 -1.44
CA THR A 177 -2.45 -29.52 -0.82
C THR A 177 -1.40 -29.54 0.31
N SER A 178 -0.47 -28.57 0.32
CA SER A 178 0.51 -28.35 1.38
C SER A 178 -0.01 -27.50 2.55
N GLY A 179 -1.29 -27.09 2.53
CA GLY A 179 -1.92 -26.32 3.60
C GLY A 179 -1.60 -24.82 3.59
N LYS A 180 -0.90 -24.32 2.58
CA LYS A 180 -0.64 -22.88 2.40
C LYS A 180 -1.86 -22.20 1.80
N ILE A 181 -2.06 -20.92 2.11
CA ILE A 181 -3.12 -20.12 1.49
C ILE A 181 -2.92 -20.08 -0.03
N ALA A 182 -3.99 -20.39 -0.77
CA ALA A 182 -4.00 -20.34 -2.22
C ALA A 182 -4.66 -19.04 -2.67
N ARG A 183 -3.94 -17.90 -2.56
CA ARG A 183 -4.48 -16.55 -2.81
C ARG A 183 -5.16 -16.40 -4.18
N ALA A 184 -4.59 -16.98 -5.23
CA ALA A 184 -5.22 -16.99 -6.55
C ALA A 184 -6.58 -17.72 -6.57
N TRP A 185 -6.73 -18.81 -5.81
CA TRP A 185 -8.02 -19.51 -5.66
C TRP A 185 -8.99 -18.72 -4.80
N CYS A 186 -8.50 -18.06 -3.75
CA CYS A 186 -9.28 -17.12 -2.95
C CYS A 186 -9.87 -15.98 -3.81
N ARG A 187 -9.03 -15.31 -4.62
CA ARG A 187 -9.46 -14.27 -5.56
C ARG A 187 -10.50 -14.79 -6.55
N LYS A 188 -10.26 -15.95 -7.17
CA LYS A 188 -11.21 -16.56 -8.11
C LYS A 188 -12.53 -16.93 -7.43
N ALA A 189 -12.48 -17.48 -6.22
CA ALA A 189 -13.67 -17.84 -5.45
C ALA A 189 -14.47 -16.60 -5.04
N PHE A 190 -13.80 -15.51 -4.69
CA PHE A 190 -14.43 -14.21 -4.43
C PHE A 190 -15.13 -13.67 -5.68
N GLN A 191 -14.44 -13.62 -6.83
CA GLN A 191 -14.99 -13.11 -8.10
C GLN A 191 -16.18 -13.95 -8.61
N SER A 192 -16.22 -15.23 -8.27
CA SER A 192 -17.30 -16.16 -8.66
C SER A 192 -18.39 -16.32 -7.60
N ASP A 193 -18.31 -15.58 -6.48
CA ASP A 193 -19.20 -15.68 -5.33
C ASP A 193 -19.38 -17.11 -4.80
N SER A 194 -18.30 -17.90 -4.82
CA SER A 194 -18.30 -19.31 -4.40
C SER A 194 -17.65 -19.55 -3.03
N LEU A 195 -17.35 -18.47 -2.31
CA LEU A 195 -16.82 -18.52 -0.94
C LEU A 195 -17.89 -18.95 0.06
N ASN A 196 -17.49 -19.74 1.06
CA ASN A 196 -18.37 -20.11 2.17
C ASN A 196 -18.41 -18.99 3.23
N SER A 197 -19.02 -17.87 2.87
CA SER A 197 -19.07 -16.66 3.68
C SER A 197 -20.16 -16.75 4.76
N ILE A 198 -19.85 -16.17 5.93
CA ILE A 198 -20.80 -15.88 7.00
C ILE A 198 -21.28 -14.43 6.86
N TYR A 199 -20.35 -13.55 6.51
CA TYR A 199 -20.58 -12.12 6.41
C TYR A 199 -19.67 -11.55 5.32
N SER A 200 -20.19 -10.61 4.54
CA SER A 200 -19.44 -9.90 3.51
C SER A 200 -19.87 -8.44 3.54
N LYS A 201 -18.88 -7.53 3.48
CA LYS A 201 -19.13 -6.10 3.47
C LYS A 201 -18.33 -5.45 2.34
N SER A 202 -19.05 -4.76 1.46
CA SER A 202 -18.46 -3.72 0.62
C SER A 202 -18.30 -2.46 1.46
N LEU A 203 -17.07 -1.99 1.56
CA LEU A 203 -16.70 -0.78 2.30
C LEU A 203 -16.63 0.45 1.39
N LYS A 204 -17.06 0.31 0.13
CA LYS A 204 -17.24 1.44 -0.77
C LYS A 204 -18.19 2.45 -0.13
N SER A 205 -17.76 3.70 -0.07
CA SER A 205 -18.60 4.84 0.26
C SER A 205 -19.81 4.83 -0.70
N ASN A 206 -21.02 4.77 -0.16
CA ASN A 206 -22.25 4.89 -0.95
C ASN A 206 -22.34 6.29 -1.59
N GLU A 207 -21.81 6.44 -2.80
CA GLU A 207 -22.09 7.58 -3.68
C GLU A 207 -23.00 7.19 -4.87
N VAL A 208 -23.90 6.21 -4.77
CA VAL A 208 -24.84 5.96 -5.87
C VAL A 208 -26.22 5.50 -5.38
N MET A 209 -27.03 6.42 -4.87
CA MET A 209 -28.49 6.39 -5.02
C MET A 209 -29.05 7.82 -4.94
N SER A 210 -28.88 8.59 -6.00
CA SER A 210 -29.87 9.54 -6.54
C SER A 210 -29.20 10.37 -7.62
N ARG A 211 -29.47 10.02 -8.88
CA ARG A 211 -29.60 10.96 -10.01
C ARG A 211 -30.13 10.20 -11.21
N ASN A 212 -31.45 10.27 -11.37
CA ASN A 212 -32.11 9.98 -12.64
C ASN A 212 -31.52 10.88 -13.74
N SER A 213 -31.23 10.27 -14.89
CA SER A 213 -31.31 10.78 -16.27
C SER A 213 -30.87 12.22 -16.56
N VAL A 214 -29.81 12.39 -17.34
CA VAL A 214 -29.83 12.77 -18.77
C VAL A 214 -28.41 12.53 -19.31
N GLY A 215 -28.30 11.90 -20.48
CA GLY A 215 -27.03 11.52 -21.10
C GLY A 215 -26.21 12.70 -21.60
N VAL A 216 -24.93 12.42 -21.86
CA VAL A 216 -24.13 12.76 -23.07
C VAL A 216 -22.77 12.09 -22.85
N GLU A 217 -22.31 11.32 -23.83
CA GLU A 217 -20.95 10.77 -23.91
C GLU A 217 -19.91 11.90 -23.97
N GLN A 218 -18.85 11.81 -23.17
CA GLN A 218 -17.55 12.43 -23.42
C GLN A 218 -16.46 11.73 -22.58
N THR A 219 -15.26 11.67 -23.17
CA THR A 219 -14.02 10.95 -22.81
C THR A 219 -13.50 11.15 -21.38
N PRO A 220 -12.72 10.21 -20.80
CA PRO A 220 -12.25 10.30 -19.42
C PRO A 220 -11.18 11.38 -19.27
N ASP A 221 -11.51 12.43 -18.54
CA ASP A 221 -10.60 13.52 -18.12
C ASP A 221 -10.41 13.43 -16.60
N LEU A 222 -9.19 13.67 -16.13
CA LEU A 222 -8.80 13.65 -14.72
C LEU A 222 -9.71 14.60 -13.91
N PRO A 223 -10.08 14.29 -12.65
CA PRO A 223 -10.96 15.16 -11.87
C PRO A 223 -10.26 16.48 -11.50
N VAL A 224 -10.47 17.50 -12.31
CA VAL A 224 -10.17 18.89 -11.99
C VAL A 224 -11.17 19.36 -10.93
N VAL A 225 -10.70 19.54 -9.68
CA VAL A 225 -11.45 20.20 -8.61
C VAL A 225 -11.76 21.63 -9.06
N LYS A 226 -13.03 21.97 -9.25
CA LYS A 226 -13.44 23.35 -9.60
C LYS A 226 -13.01 24.31 -8.46
N PRO A 227 -12.35 25.43 -8.78
CA PRO A 227 -11.89 26.37 -7.76
C PRO A 227 -13.07 26.97 -6.98
N PRO A 228 -12.92 27.22 -5.67
CA PRO A 228 -13.93 27.79 -4.80
C PRO A 228 -14.22 29.28 -5.09
N GLY A 229 -14.69 29.65 -6.29
CA GLY A 229 -15.08 31.05 -6.60
C GLY A 229 -13.89 32.02 -6.72
N ASN A 230 -14.16 33.28 -7.06
CA ASN A 230 -13.13 34.29 -7.32
C ASN A 230 -12.32 34.58 -6.05
N ALA A 231 -10.98 34.47 -6.08
CA ALA A 231 -10.14 34.64 -4.90
C ALA A 231 -10.32 35.99 -4.20
N ASN A 232 -10.63 37.05 -4.95
CA ASN A 232 -10.93 38.36 -4.38
C ASN A 232 -12.27 38.39 -3.62
N GLU A 233 -13.23 37.54 -3.97
CA GLU A 233 -14.45 37.38 -3.18
C GLU A 233 -14.13 36.65 -1.87
N ILE A 234 -13.35 35.57 -1.91
CA ILE A 234 -12.99 34.77 -0.73
C ILE A 234 -12.20 35.59 0.29
N ARG A 235 -11.23 36.41 -0.16
CA ARG A 235 -10.43 37.28 0.71
C ARG A 235 -11.28 38.32 1.47
N ASN A 236 -12.42 38.71 0.90
CA ASN A 236 -13.36 39.67 1.49
C ASN A 236 -14.51 39.01 2.27
N MET A 237 -14.52 37.67 2.41
CA MET A 237 -15.51 36.95 3.21
C MET A 237 -15.20 37.02 4.70
N ASP A 238 -16.24 36.88 5.52
CA ASP A 238 -16.08 36.71 6.97
C ASP A 238 -15.28 35.43 7.28
N LYS A 239 -14.34 35.51 8.23
CA LYS A 239 -13.49 34.39 8.68
C LYS A 239 -14.25 33.07 8.95
N PRO A 240 -15.45 33.06 9.58
CA PRO A 240 -16.23 31.83 9.78
C PRO A 240 -16.70 31.16 8.48
N LEU A 241 -16.93 31.95 7.43
CA LEU A 241 -17.36 31.43 6.12
C LEU A 241 -16.18 30.79 5.38
N ILE A 242 -14.99 31.39 5.48
CA ILE A 242 -13.73 30.80 4.98
C ILE A 242 -13.44 29.49 5.71
N LEU A 243 -13.56 29.47 7.04
CA LEU A 243 -13.40 28.26 7.85
C LEU A 243 -14.35 27.15 7.39
N LYS A 244 -15.63 27.46 7.20
CA LYS A 244 -16.63 26.49 6.72
C LYS A 244 -16.24 25.94 5.34
N LYS A 245 -15.73 26.78 4.45
CA LYS A 245 -15.32 26.39 3.10
C LYS A 245 -14.11 25.46 3.14
N LEU A 246 -13.06 25.84 3.85
CA LEU A 246 -11.87 25.01 4.04
C LEU A 246 -12.22 23.66 4.70
N THR A 247 -13.08 23.67 5.73
CA THR A 247 -13.54 22.43 6.37
C THR A 247 -14.30 21.53 5.40
N THR A 248 -15.15 22.12 4.55
CA THR A 248 -15.88 21.37 3.52
C THR A 248 -14.94 20.77 2.49
N ASP A 249 -13.91 21.51 2.11
CA ASP A 249 -12.97 21.06 1.09
C ASP A 249 -12.00 19.99 1.64
N ILE A 250 -11.54 20.11 2.89
CA ILE A 250 -10.82 19.04 3.60
C ILE A 250 -11.72 17.80 3.74
N SER A 251 -12.98 17.98 4.11
CA SER A 251 -13.96 16.89 4.19
C SER A 251 -14.11 16.14 2.86
N ARG A 252 -14.06 16.84 1.72
CA ARG A 252 -14.06 16.21 0.39
C ARG A 252 -12.76 15.48 0.08
N ILE A 253 -11.61 16.09 0.36
CA ILE A 253 -10.29 15.48 0.10
C ILE A 253 -10.14 14.20 0.93
N MET A 254 -10.46 14.27 2.21
CA MET A 254 -10.31 13.17 3.16
C MET A 254 -11.48 12.18 3.14
N SER A 255 -12.58 12.49 2.48
CA SER A 255 -13.83 11.71 2.52
C SER A 255 -14.35 11.43 3.95
N ILE A 256 -14.20 12.39 4.86
CA ILE A 256 -14.71 12.34 6.24
C ILE A 256 -15.76 13.43 6.50
N PRO A 257 -16.73 13.23 7.41
CA PRO A 257 -17.72 14.25 7.74
C PRO A 257 -17.07 15.55 8.26
N PRO A 258 -17.55 16.75 7.89
CA PRO A 258 -17.01 18.03 8.37
C PRO A 258 -16.96 18.15 9.89
N GLU A 259 -17.88 17.48 10.60
CA GLU A 259 -17.98 17.49 12.07
C GLU A 259 -16.85 16.69 12.75
N SER A 260 -16.15 15.83 12.01
CA SER A 260 -15.05 15.01 12.53
C SER A 260 -13.68 15.68 12.41
N ILE A 261 -13.61 16.84 11.76
CA ILE A 261 -12.37 17.61 11.56
C ILE A 261 -12.15 18.51 12.77
N ASP A 262 -11.12 18.22 13.57
CA ASP A 262 -10.68 19.11 14.63
C ASP A 262 -9.87 20.28 14.03
N LYS A 263 -10.42 21.49 14.16
CA LYS A 263 -9.85 22.72 13.59
C LYS A 263 -8.59 23.21 14.33
N ASP A 264 -8.37 22.74 15.55
CA ASP A 264 -7.28 23.20 16.42
C ASP A 264 -6.07 22.27 16.37
N LEU A 265 -6.23 21.05 15.84
CA LEU A 265 -5.14 20.10 15.60
C LEU A 265 -4.22 20.53 14.44
N PRO A 266 -2.92 20.16 14.49
CA PRO A 266 -2.01 20.37 13.37
C PRO A 266 -2.48 19.61 12.13
N LEU A 267 -2.37 20.21 10.95
CA LEU A 267 -2.82 19.59 9.70
C LEU A 267 -2.09 18.28 9.40
N SER A 268 -0.81 18.16 9.78
CA SER A 268 -0.02 16.94 9.68
C SER A 268 -0.52 15.80 10.58
N ALA A 269 -1.26 16.12 11.65
CA ALA A 269 -1.90 15.14 12.52
C ALA A 269 -3.30 14.76 12.02
N VAL A 270 -3.92 15.61 11.19
CA VAL A 270 -5.25 15.39 10.60
C VAL A 270 -5.13 14.67 9.26
N MET A 271 -4.13 14.98 8.44
CA MET A 271 -3.99 14.54 7.05
C MET A 271 -2.64 13.86 6.82
N ASP A 272 -2.61 12.81 5.99
CA ASP A 272 -1.34 12.25 5.51
C ASP A 272 -0.64 13.18 4.51
N SER A 273 0.62 12.90 4.18
CA SER A 273 1.41 13.76 3.28
C SER A 273 0.79 13.90 1.88
N LEU A 274 0.03 12.90 1.39
CA LEU A 274 -0.59 12.95 0.06
C LEU A 274 -1.80 13.88 0.06
N ASN A 275 -2.70 13.71 1.03
CA ASN A 275 -3.86 14.59 1.21
C ASN A 275 -3.42 16.01 1.55
N LEU A 276 -2.33 16.16 2.31
CA LEU A 276 -1.74 17.47 2.60
C LEU A 276 -1.18 18.14 1.34
N SER A 277 -0.51 17.39 0.46
CA SER A 277 -0.08 17.90 -0.86
C SER A 277 -1.24 18.22 -1.80
N GLN A 278 -2.31 17.41 -1.82
CA GLN A 278 -3.52 17.71 -2.60
C GLN A 278 -4.23 18.96 -2.07
N PHE A 279 -4.32 19.08 -0.75
CA PHE A 279 -4.88 20.23 -0.08
C PHE A 279 -4.08 21.50 -0.34
N LYS A 280 -2.73 21.41 -0.35
CA LYS A 280 -1.85 22.50 -0.77
C LYS A 280 -2.17 22.96 -2.18
N GLY A 281 -2.21 22.04 -3.15
CA GLY A 281 -2.52 22.37 -4.54
C GLY A 281 -3.88 23.06 -4.68
N MET A 282 -4.87 22.65 -3.88
CA MET A 282 -6.17 23.30 -3.83
C MET A 282 -6.13 24.69 -3.18
N ILE A 283 -5.32 24.92 -2.14
CA ILE A 283 -5.13 26.26 -1.57
C ILE A 283 -4.45 27.19 -2.58
N GLU A 284 -3.39 26.72 -3.25
CA GLU A 284 -2.65 27.52 -4.23
C GLU A 284 -3.46 27.86 -5.47
N ILE A 285 -4.19 26.88 -6.02
CA ILE A 285 -4.97 27.06 -7.25
C ILE A 285 -6.37 27.61 -6.95
N GLY A 286 -7.02 27.06 -5.94
CA GLY A 286 -8.42 27.33 -5.63
C GLY A 286 -8.65 28.58 -4.81
N TYR A 287 -7.75 28.87 -3.87
CA TYR A 287 -7.81 30.06 -3.01
C TYR A 287 -6.79 31.14 -3.42
N GLU A 288 -6.01 30.91 -4.50
CA GLU A 288 -4.91 31.77 -4.95
C GLU A 288 -4.02 32.24 -3.80
N THR A 289 -3.65 31.31 -2.92
CA THR A 289 -2.93 31.60 -1.69
C THR A 289 -1.56 30.92 -1.72
N LYS A 290 -0.49 31.70 -1.56
CA LYS A 290 0.88 31.18 -1.56
C LYS A 290 1.25 30.59 -0.19
N ILE A 291 1.69 29.33 -0.18
CA ILE A 291 2.06 28.62 1.04
C ILE A 291 3.16 27.59 0.71
N SER A 292 4.28 27.60 1.43
CA SER A 292 5.31 26.57 1.29
C SER A 292 4.91 25.23 1.91
N ASP A 293 5.62 24.18 1.53
CA ASP A 293 5.53 22.90 2.19
C ASP A 293 5.98 23.04 3.66
N GLU A 294 7.09 23.75 3.93
CA GLU A 294 7.59 23.96 5.28
C GLU A 294 6.59 24.64 6.21
N TYR A 295 5.75 25.56 5.71
CA TYR A 295 4.70 26.19 6.49
C TYR A 295 3.53 25.24 6.76
N LEU A 296 3.15 24.44 5.76
CA LEU A 296 2.01 23.54 5.85
C LEU A 296 2.28 22.35 6.79
N PHE A 297 3.52 21.85 6.82
CA PHE A 297 3.94 20.69 7.61
C PHE A 297 4.33 21.01 9.06
N ARG A 298 4.22 22.27 9.53
CA ARG A 298 4.53 22.62 10.93
C ARG A 298 3.50 22.06 11.88
N ASP A 299 3.96 21.57 13.03
CA ASP A 299 3.11 21.17 14.17
C ASP A 299 2.26 22.30 14.76
N THR A 300 2.45 23.53 14.28
CA THR A 300 1.65 24.69 14.72
C THR A 300 0.64 25.16 13.69
N THR A 301 0.60 24.56 12.49
CA THR A 301 -0.28 24.96 11.40
C THR A 301 -1.58 24.18 11.50
N ASN A 302 -2.67 24.88 11.82
CA ASN A 302 -4.02 24.32 11.95
C ASN A 302 -5.01 25.09 11.07
N LEU A 303 -6.26 24.63 11.03
CA LEU A 303 -7.29 25.20 10.17
C LEU A 303 -7.60 26.67 10.52
N SER A 304 -7.53 27.01 11.81
CA SER A 304 -7.70 28.39 12.29
C SER A 304 -6.63 29.34 11.73
N LYS A 305 -5.36 28.91 11.65
CA LYS A 305 -4.29 29.69 11.00
C LYS A 305 -4.46 29.78 9.50
N LEU A 306 -4.89 28.70 8.85
CA LEU A 306 -5.12 28.71 7.40
C LEU A 306 -6.20 29.69 6.96
N VAL A 307 -7.21 29.94 7.80
CA VAL A 307 -8.20 31.00 7.54
C VAL A 307 -7.50 32.36 7.40
N GLU A 308 -6.50 32.65 8.24
CA GLU A 308 -5.76 33.91 8.18
C GLU A 308 -4.85 33.98 6.95
N VAL A 309 -4.18 32.87 6.63
CA VAL A 309 -3.32 32.74 5.45
C VAL A 309 -4.13 32.93 4.16
N VAL A 310 -5.32 32.34 4.07
CA VAL A 310 -6.24 32.51 2.93
C VAL A 310 -6.79 33.94 2.84
N SER A 311 -7.11 34.57 3.97
CA SER A 311 -7.51 35.99 3.98
C SER A 311 -6.39 36.91 3.49
N LEU A 312 -5.12 36.60 3.82
CA LEU A 312 -3.95 37.37 3.39
C LEU A 312 -3.51 37.04 1.95
N GLY A 313 -3.83 35.84 1.45
CA GLY A 313 -3.36 35.33 0.17
C GLY A 313 -1.90 34.85 0.18
N TYR A 314 -1.25 34.85 1.34
CA TYR A 314 0.09 34.30 1.52
C TYR A 314 0.34 33.93 2.99
N ALA A 315 1.26 32.99 3.24
CA ALA A 315 1.69 32.60 4.58
C ALA A 315 2.73 33.60 5.12
N PRO A 316 2.47 34.34 6.23
CA PRO A 316 3.33 35.43 6.69
C PRO A 316 4.65 34.98 7.35
N ASP A 317 4.73 33.75 7.87
CA ASP A 317 5.95 33.18 8.49
C ASP A 317 6.65 32.15 7.59
N ASP A 318 6.46 32.26 6.29
CA ASP A 318 7.07 31.39 5.30
C ASP A 318 8.56 31.73 5.13
N ILE A 319 9.44 30.87 5.64
CA ILE A 319 10.90 31.04 5.57
C ILE A 319 11.38 30.32 4.32
N GLY A 320 11.27 31.00 3.17
CA GLY A 320 11.92 30.59 1.93
C GLY A 320 13.32 31.21 1.84
N ASP A 321 14.31 30.37 1.55
CA ASP A 321 15.72 30.72 1.38
C ASP A 321 15.94 32.00 0.56
N ASN A 322 16.44 33.04 1.24
CA ASN A 322 17.31 34.03 0.62
C ASN A 322 18.21 34.75 1.64
N VAL A 323 19.00 34.02 2.45
CA VAL A 323 20.26 34.51 3.05
C VAL A 323 21.16 33.29 3.35
N GLY A 324 22.40 33.28 2.86
CA GLY A 324 23.23 32.06 2.77
C GLY A 324 24.23 31.73 3.90
N HIS A 325 25.02 30.67 3.62
CA HIS A 325 26.15 30.05 4.36
C HIS A 325 25.76 29.38 5.70
N HIS A 326 26.25 28.19 6.11
CA HIS A 326 27.53 27.51 5.93
C HIS A 326 27.40 26.00 6.29
N ASP A 327 28.34 25.19 5.78
CA ASP A 327 28.60 23.76 6.08
C ASP A 327 28.57 23.34 7.56
N SER A 328 28.21 22.08 7.83
CA SER A 328 29.15 21.12 8.45
C SER A 328 28.59 19.69 8.58
N ASP A 329 29.44 18.75 8.16
CA ASP A 329 29.46 17.31 8.42
C ASP A 329 29.22 16.92 9.89
N VAL A 330 28.50 15.82 10.13
CA VAL A 330 28.78 14.91 11.25
C VAL A 330 28.56 13.45 10.85
N THR A 331 29.66 12.69 10.87
CA THR A 331 29.74 11.23 10.81
C THR A 331 29.44 10.60 12.17
N SER A 332 28.78 9.44 12.22
CA SER A 332 28.83 8.58 13.42
C SER A 332 28.81 7.09 13.09
N LYS A 333 29.60 6.36 13.87
CA LYS A 333 30.08 4.99 13.70
C LYS A 333 29.08 3.94 14.18
N ASN A 334 28.91 2.91 13.36
CA ASN A 334 29.10 1.48 13.63
C ASN A 334 29.08 0.99 15.10
N GLN A 335 28.12 0.12 15.44
CA GLN A 335 28.30 -0.96 16.42
C GLN A 335 27.51 -2.20 15.98
N GLY A 336 28.23 -3.32 15.82
CA GLY A 336 27.68 -4.59 15.37
C GLY A 336 26.97 -5.38 16.47
N GLY A 337 26.16 -6.35 16.04
CA GLY A 337 25.45 -7.25 16.93
C GLY A 337 25.19 -8.62 16.31
N ILE A 338 25.60 -9.66 17.07
CA ILE A 338 24.90 -10.92 17.32
C ILE A 338 24.30 -11.70 16.13
N ALA A 339 25.14 -12.31 15.29
CA ALA A 339 24.72 -13.43 14.43
C ALA A 339 25.86 -14.41 14.12
N GLN A 340 26.27 -15.19 15.11
CA GLN A 340 27.02 -16.45 14.91
C GLN A 340 26.25 -17.58 15.57
N SER A 341 25.25 -18.16 14.90
CA SER A 341 24.74 -19.47 15.36
C SER A 341 23.98 -20.35 14.35
N LEU A 342 23.70 -19.93 13.11
CA LEU A 342 23.00 -20.81 12.16
C LEU A 342 23.65 -20.75 10.77
N GLY A 343 24.69 -21.57 10.58
CA GLY A 343 25.40 -21.69 9.31
C GLY A 343 24.56 -22.35 8.20
N CYS A 344 24.57 -21.75 7.01
CA CYS A 344 24.07 -22.36 5.78
C CYS A 344 24.81 -23.68 5.46
N PRO A 345 24.14 -24.67 4.85
CA PRO A 345 24.79 -25.89 4.40
C PRO A 345 25.87 -25.60 3.34
N PRO A 346 27.00 -26.34 3.34
CA PRO A 346 28.12 -26.06 2.45
C PRO A 346 27.73 -26.26 0.97
N GLY A 347 27.97 -25.23 0.15
CA GLY A 347 27.79 -25.26 -1.32
C GLY A 347 26.51 -24.62 -1.86
N VAL A 348 25.66 -24.01 -1.01
CA VAL A 348 24.52 -23.20 -1.45
C VAL A 348 24.95 -21.73 -1.52
N VAL A 349 24.97 -21.16 -2.72
CA VAL A 349 25.14 -19.71 -2.91
C VAL A 349 23.76 -19.15 -3.20
N CYS A 350 23.10 -18.64 -2.16
CA CYS A 350 21.91 -17.81 -2.32
C CYS A 350 22.39 -16.43 -2.77
N CYS A 351 22.17 -16.11 -4.04
CA CYS A 351 22.23 -14.74 -4.49
C CYS A 351 20.79 -14.20 -4.40
N THR A 352 20.54 -13.23 -3.53
CA THR A 352 19.58 -12.23 -3.98
C THR A 352 20.17 -11.65 -5.25
N VAL A 353 19.36 -11.36 -6.27
CA VAL A 353 19.86 -10.50 -7.31
C VAL A 353 20.26 -9.20 -6.61
N MET A 354 21.58 -9.01 -6.48
CA MET A 354 22.32 -8.22 -5.49
C MET A 354 23.22 -7.15 -6.13
#